data_AF-A0A4Q3H7P1-F1
#
_entry.id   AF-A0A4Q3H7P1-F1
#
_cell.length_a   1.000
_cell.length_b   1.000
_cell.length_c   1.000
_cell.angle_alpha   90.00
_cell.angle_beta   90.00
_cell.angle_gamma   90.00
#
_symmetry.space_group_name_H-M   'P 1'
#
loop_
_entity.id
_entity.type
_entity.pdbx_description
1 polymer ?
#
loop_
_entity_poly.entity_id
_entity_poly.type
_entity_poly.pdbx_seq_one_letter_code
_entity_poly.pdbx_strand_id
1 'polypeptide(L)'
;MMFFGRHGWTGETGRTYTFRCALTKNGIPNDSGGIYVFVRRRFGFFLQALYVGKAANLRGRLVGHEKWGKAWWILGATERHVMRVSSEEERRKIEEDLIRGLKPRMNDVQMPRCEDDAPNTPELRHWWQVRRDIANWFGDYATLVGEKFGDRLAATATVNEPWCVAFLSHFLGIHAPGYRDMRATARAMHHVLFAHGTAIDALRATGTKNLGIVLNLEKSEPATDSEEDKAAGNIGDALFNRWYLGGVLKGQYPAELTEWFAPYLPANYQADMPVVSRPLDWLGINYYTRGIYKASTEPGRPFAQVKGNLEQTDIGWEIYPKGLSDLLVRVSNEYTKIPLYVTENGMAEVEGDDDPRRVKYYDEHLKAVLAAREAGADVRGYFAWSLLDNYEWAEGYNKRFGLV
;
A
#
# COMPACT_ATOMS: atom_id res chain seq x y z
N MET A 1 -16.07 53.29 13.39
CA MET A 1 -14.64 53.21 13.03
C MET A 1 -14.06 52.05 13.86
N MET A 2 -13.63 50.89 13.38
CA MET A 2 -13.04 50.44 12.11
C MET A 2 -13.77 49.21 11.54
N PHE A 3 -13.67 49.01 10.22
CA PHE A 3 -14.21 47.86 9.50
C PHE A 3 -13.52 46.55 9.93
N PHE A 4 -14.26 45.64 10.56
CA PHE A 4 -13.85 44.25 10.74
C PHE A 4 -13.95 43.51 9.41
N GLY A 5 -12.90 43.61 8.58
CA GLY A 5 -12.83 42.98 7.27
C GLY A 5 -12.73 41.45 7.33
N ARG A 6 -13.18 40.78 6.27
CA ARG A 6 -12.80 39.40 5.97
C ARG A 6 -11.35 39.40 5.47
N HIS A 7 -10.50 38.59 6.08
CA HIS A 7 -9.12 38.35 5.67
C HIS A 7 -9.04 37.01 4.96
N GLY A 8 -8.37 36.96 3.80
CA GLY A 8 -8.17 35.73 3.04
C GLY A 8 -6.88 35.02 3.45
N TRP A 9 -6.95 33.71 3.59
CA TRP A 9 -5.80 32.80 3.56
C TRP A 9 -6.04 31.79 2.45
N THR A 10 -5.11 31.71 1.50
CA THR A 10 -5.12 30.65 0.48
C THR A 10 -4.42 29.42 1.07
N GLY A 11 -5.16 28.34 1.26
CA GLY A 11 -4.61 27.04 1.63
C GLY A 11 -3.83 26.40 0.48
N GLU A 12 -3.13 25.31 0.77
CA GLU A 12 -2.27 24.59 -0.20
C GLU A 12 -3.06 24.05 -1.40
N THR A 13 -4.37 23.86 -1.28
CA THR A 13 -5.24 23.43 -2.39
C THR A 13 -5.58 24.58 -3.35
N GLY A 14 -5.08 25.78 -3.13
CA GLY A 14 -5.49 27.00 -3.84
C GLY A 14 -6.83 27.57 -3.34
N ARG A 15 -7.49 26.90 -2.39
CA ARG A 15 -8.74 27.35 -1.80
C ARG A 15 -8.50 28.55 -0.89
N THR A 16 -9.27 29.61 -1.09
CA THR A 16 -9.20 30.79 -0.22
C THR A 16 -10.23 30.69 0.89
N TYR A 17 -9.75 30.66 2.14
CA TYR A 17 -10.55 30.71 3.35
C TYR A 17 -10.60 32.15 3.85
N THR A 18 -11.80 32.64 4.16
CA THR A 18 -11.96 33.97 4.73
C THR A 18 -12.19 33.88 6.23
N PHE A 19 -11.34 34.50 7.02
CA PHE A 19 -11.54 34.65 8.45
C PHE A 19 -11.93 36.08 8.80
N ARG A 20 -12.79 36.25 9.79
CA ARG A 20 -13.07 37.56 10.37
C ARG A 20 -12.27 37.69 11.66
N CYS A 21 -11.50 38.76 11.78
CA CYS A 21 -10.94 39.11 13.06
C CYS A 21 -12.04 39.71 13.93
N ALA A 22 -12.36 39.03 15.02
CA ALA A 22 -13.19 39.56 16.09
C ALA A 22 -12.32 39.69 17.34
N LEU A 23 -12.33 40.86 17.97
CA LEU A 23 -11.78 41.00 19.32
C LEU A 23 -12.61 40.12 20.26
N THR A 24 -12.00 39.12 20.86
CA THR A 24 -12.66 38.35 21.90
C THR A 24 -12.82 39.25 23.12
N LYS A 25 -14.02 39.81 23.33
CA LYS A 25 -14.35 40.60 24.54
C LYS A 25 -14.00 39.86 25.85
N ASN A 26 -14.01 38.53 25.81
CA ASN A 26 -13.83 37.66 26.98
C ASN A 26 -12.46 36.92 26.98
N GLY A 27 -11.50 37.33 26.14
CA GLY A 27 -10.22 36.63 26.00
C GLY A 27 -10.31 35.30 25.24
N ILE A 28 -9.20 34.56 25.19
CA ILE A 28 -9.14 33.23 24.55
C ILE A 28 -10.09 32.29 25.33
N PRO A 29 -11.01 31.57 24.66
CA PRO A 29 -11.89 30.60 25.32
C PRO A 29 -11.08 29.58 26.15
N ASN A 30 -11.54 29.27 27.36
CA ASN A 30 -10.96 28.19 28.17
C ASN A 30 -11.28 26.83 27.51
N ASP A 31 -10.28 25.96 27.42
CA ASP A 31 -10.39 24.52 27.15
C ASP A 31 -11.21 24.08 25.93
N SER A 32 -11.33 24.93 24.92
CA SER A 32 -11.87 24.53 23.62
C SER A 32 -10.76 24.35 22.60
N GLY A 33 -10.81 23.22 21.89
CA GLY A 33 -9.99 22.99 20.72
C GLY A 33 -10.41 23.88 19.56
N GLY A 34 -9.46 24.29 18.73
CA GLY A 34 -9.75 25.15 17.59
C GLY A 34 -8.53 25.46 16.74
N ILE A 35 -8.71 26.38 15.81
CA ILE A 35 -7.70 26.77 14.83
C ILE A 35 -7.13 28.13 15.21
N TYR A 36 -5.81 28.29 15.16
CA TYR A 36 -5.11 29.54 15.39
C TYR A 36 -4.27 29.92 14.18
N VAL A 37 -4.01 31.21 14.04
CA VAL A 37 -3.28 31.81 12.92
C VAL A 37 -2.24 32.78 13.46
N PHE A 38 -0.99 32.70 12.99
CA PHE A 38 -0.01 33.76 13.17
C PHE A 38 -0.04 34.66 11.94
N VAL A 39 -0.09 35.96 12.17
CA VAL A 39 -0.27 36.94 11.10
C VAL A 39 0.82 38.00 11.14
N ARG A 40 1.08 38.60 9.98
CA ARG A 40 1.81 39.86 9.85
C ARG A 40 0.83 40.97 9.49
N ARG A 41 0.82 42.03 10.29
CA ARG A 41 0.10 43.26 9.97
C ARG A 41 0.87 44.02 8.91
N ARG A 42 0.29 44.18 7.72
CA ARG A 42 0.92 44.93 6.62
C ARG A 42 0.64 46.42 6.75
N PHE A 43 -0.62 46.81 6.91
CA PHE A 43 -1.03 48.20 7.06
C PHE A 43 -2.42 48.29 7.72
N GLY A 44 -2.57 49.15 8.73
CA GLY A 44 -3.85 49.33 9.43
C GLY A 44 -4.42 48.00 9.91
N PHE A 45 -5.60 47.62 9.42
CA PHE A 45 -6.30 46.38 9.73
C PHE A 45 -6.00 45.22 8.78
N PHE A 46 -5.15 45.37 7.75
CA PHE A 46 -4.83 44.28 6.83
C PHE A 46 -3.84 43.28 7.44
N LEU A 47 -4.32 42.05 7.63
CA LEU A 47 -3.57 40.93 8.17
C LEU A 47 -3.25 39.92 7.06
N GLN A 48 -1.99 39.47 7.03
CA GLN A 48 -1.54 38.35 6.21
C GLN A 48 -1.31 37.14 7.11
N ALA A 49 -1.97 36.01 6.83
CA ALA A 49 -1.66 34.74 7.49
C ALA A 49 -0.27 34.24 7.08
N LEU A 50 0.54 33.86 8.06
CA LEU A 50 1.89 33.32 7.88
C LEU A 50 2.02 31.88 8.39
N TYR A 51 1.18 31.51 9.35
CA TYR A 51 1.15 30.18 9.91
C TYR A 51 -0.28 29.91 10.38
N VAL A 52 -0.78 28.71 10.11
CA VAL A 52 -2.10 28.26 10.59
C VAL A 52 -1.89 26.91 11.27
N GLY A 53 -2.57 26.67 12.39
CA GLY A 53 -2.46 25.41 13.10
C GLY A 53 -3.69 25.10 13.95
N LYS A 54 -3.77 23.86 14.44
CA LYS A 54 -4.84 23.36 15.31
C LYS A 54 -4.31 23.11 16.71
N ALA A 55 -5.17 23.31 17.71
CA ALA A 55 -4.89 23.01 19.11
C ALA A 55 -6.10 22.31 19.73
N ALA A 56 -5.87 21.33 20.60
CA ALA A 56 -6.92 20.82 21.51
C ALA A 56 -7.19 21.78 22.67
N ASN A 57 -6.18 22.56 23.08
CA ASN A 57 -6.31 23.63 24.07
C ASN A 57 -5.68 24.91 23.51
N LEU A 58 -6.49 25.86 23.03
CA LEU A 58 -6.00 27.09 22.41
C LEU A 58 -5.22 27.99 23.37
N ARG A 59 -5.63 28.05 24.65
CA ARG A 59 -4.99 28.90 25.66
C ARG A 59 -3.59 28.40 25.99
N GLY A 60 -3.46 27.11 26.28
CA GLY A 60 -2.17 26.46 26.53
C GLY A 60 -1.28 26.45 25.29
N ARG A 61 -1.88 26.42 24.09
CA ARG A 61 -1.10 26.38 22.85
C ARG A 61 -0.55 27.74 22.42
N LEU A 62 -1.27 28.84 22.68
CA LEU A 62 -0.82 30.17 22.28
C LEU A 62 0.26 30.73 23.21
N VAL A 63 0.25 30.37 24.49
CA VAL A 63 1.28 30.73 25.47
C VAL A 63 2.40 29.68 25.42
N GLY A 64 3.60 30.05 24.95
CA GLY A 64 4.74 29.11 24.85
C GLY A 64 4.81 28.28 23.56
N HIS A 65 4.10 28.68 22.50
CA HIS A 65 4.11 27.97 21.23
C HIS A 65 5.54 27.84 20.63
N GLU A 66 6.03 26.62 20.40
CA GLU A 66 7.41 26.37 19.97
C GLU A 66 7.74 26.99 18.60
N LYS A 67 6.76 27.06 17.70
CA LYS A 67 6.90 27.74 16.40
C LYS A 67 6.78 29.28 16.46
N TRP A 68 6.42 29.88 17.59
CA TRP A 68 6.27 31.34 17.69
C TRP A 68 7.59 32.06 17.43
N GLY A 69 8.70 31.56 18.00
CA GLY A 69 10.03 32.13 17.76
C GLY A 69 10.37 32.20 16.27
N LYS A 70 10.16 31.10 15.53
CA LYS A 70 10.35 31.06 14.07
C LYS A 70 9.38 31.98 13.33
N ALA A 71 8.10 31.98 13.69
CA ALA A 71 7.12 32.84 13.03
C ALA A 71 7.44 34.32 13.21
N TRP A 72 7.85 34.73 14.40
CA TRP A 72 8.21 36.12 14.71
C TRP A 72 9.55 36.51 14.07
N TRP A 73 10.63 35.75 14.31
CA TRP A 73 11.98 36.11 13.85
C TRP A 73 12.23 35.86 12.36
N ILE A 74 11.63 34.83 11.76
CA ILE A 74 11.94 34.40 10.39
C ILE A 74 10.83 34.82 9.41
N LEU A 75 9.56 34.66 9.81
CA LEU A 75 8.43 34.95 8.91
C LEU A 75 7.91 36.39 9.07
N GLY A 76 8.36 37.12 10.10
CA GLY A 76 7.92 38.49 10.39
C GLY A 76 6.48 38.55 10.89
N ALA A 77 5.98 37.51 11.56
CA ALA A 77 4.70 37.57 12.24
C ALA A 77 4.72 38.66 13.30
N THR A 78 3.64 39.41 13.43
CA THR A 78 3.50 40.47 14.44
C THR A 78 2.53 40.05 15.53
N GLU A 79 1.59 39.14 15.23
CA GLU A 79 0.46 38.84 16.10
C GLU A 79 0.00 37.39 16.02
N ARG A 80 -0.73 36.94 17.05
CA ARG A 80 -1.40 35.64 17.14
C ARG A 80 -2.90 35.87 17.22
N HIS A 81 -3.66 35.16 16.39
CA HIS A 81 -5.11 35.24 16.31
C HIS A 81 -5.70 33.84 16.45
N VAL A 82 -6.91 33.74 17.00
CA VAL A 82 -7.70 32.50 17.02
C VAL A 82 -8.79 32.64 15.97
N MET A 83 -8.94 31.62 15.13
CA MET A 83 -10.01 31.56 14.15
C MET A 83 -11.21 30.85 14.75
N ARG A 84 -12.34 31.56 14.82
CA ARG A 84 -13.64 30.96 15.14
C ARG A 84 -14.26 30.46 13.84
N VAL A 85 -14.44 29.15 13.74
CA VAL A 85 -15.08 28.51 12.59
C VAL A 85 -16.57 28.34 12.87
N SER A 86 -17.42 28.62 11.87
CA SER A 86 -18.88 28.70 12.03
C SER A 86 -19.55 27.33 12.12
N SER A 87 -18.99 26.33 11.43
CA SER A 87 -19.56 24.98 11.34
C SER A 87 -18.46 23.91 11.39
N GLU A 88 -18.82 22.70 11.82
CA GLU A 88 -17.92 21.54 11.81
C GLU A 88 -17.50 21.16 10.38
N GLU A 89 -18.36 21.33 9.37
CA GLU A 89 -18.00 21.09 7.97
C GLU A 89 -16.90 22.04 7.47
N GLU A 90 -17.02 23.33 7.80
CA GLU A 90 -16.01 24.34 7.46
C GLU A 90 -14.71 24.09 8.23
N ARG A 91 -14.83 23.66 9.49
CA ARG A 91 -13.69 23.26 10.32
C ARG A 91 -12.96 22.08 9.70
N ARG A 92 -13.68 21.04 9.29
CA ARG A 92 -13.10 19.86 8.62
C ARG A 92 -12.37 20.23 7.34
N LYS A 93 -12.95 21.12 6.51
CA LYS A 93 -12.32 21.61 5.27
C LYS A 93 -11.03 22.39 5.52
N ILE A 94 -10.95 23.14 6.61
CA ILE A 94 -9.71 23.85 6.99
C ILE A 94 -8.71 22.86 7.58
N GLU A 95 -9.18 21.91 8.40
CA GLU A 95 -8.36 20.86 8.99
C GLU A 95 -7.77 19.92 7.93
N GLU A 96 -8.51 19.55 6.89
CA GLU A 96 -8.03 18.78 5.75
C GLU A 96 -6.88 19.50 5.03
N ASP A 97 -7.01 20.82 4.78
CA ASP A 97 -5.95 21.63 4.17
C ASP A 97 -4.74 21.81 5.11
N LEU A 98 -4.98 21.96 6.41
CA LEU A 98 -3.91 22.00 7.41
C LEU A 98 -3.20 20.67 7.54
N ILE A 99 -3.93 19.56 7.53
CA ILE A 99 -3.37 18.20 7.54
C ILE A 99 -2.57 18.01 6.26
N ARG A 100 -3.02 18.46 5.09
CA ARG A 100 -2.22 18.41 3.86
C ARG A 100 -0.90 19.19 4.01
N GLY A 101 -0.90 20.34 4.69
CA GLY A 101 0.30 21.11 4.99
C GLY A 101 1.14 20.62 6.19
N LEU A 102 0.55 19.82 7.09
CA LEU A 102 1.16 19.26 8.30
C LEU A 102 1.49 17.78 8.17
N LYS A 103 1.08 17.13 7.07
CA LYS A 103 1.56 15.79 6.71
C LYS A 103 3.06 15.83 6.93
N PRO A 104 3.63 14.85 7.65
CA PRO A 104 5.05 14.65 7.58
C PRO A 104 5.40 14.76 6.12
N ARG A 105 6.50 15.45 5.89
CA ARG A 105 7.41 15.28 4.78
C ARG A 105 7.82 13.80 4.58
N MET A 106 6.96 12.82 4.82
CA MET A 106 7.02 11.48 4.28
C MET A 106 6.63 11.47 2.79
N ASN A 107 5.89 12.47 2.31
CA ASN A 107 5.88 12.79 0.86
C ASN A 107 7.08 13.63 0.42
N ASP A 108 7.86 14.18 1.36
CA ASP A 108 9.22 14.68 1.10
C ASP A 108 10.27 13.67 1.63
N VAL A 109 9.92 12.38 1.75
CA VAL A 109 10.93 11.32 1.64
C VAL A 109 11.36 11.39 0.19
N GLN A 110 12.35 12.27 -0.02
CA GLN A 110 13.12 12.52 -1.21
C GLN A 110 12.30 12.93 -2.45
N MET A 111 11.99 14.23 -2.56
CA MET A 111 12.28 14.88 -3.84
C MET A 111 13.80 14.89 -4.00
N PRO A 112 14.37 14.23 -5.01
CA PRO A 112 15.82 14.19 -5.22
C PRO A 112 16.35 15.60 -5.43
N ARG A 113 17.46 15.93 -4.77
CA ARG A 113 18.11 17.26 -4.90
C ARG A 113 19.31 17.23 -5.86
N CYS A 114 19.77 16.04 -6.23
CA CYS A 114 20.83 15.83 -7.20
C CYS A 114 20.66 14.49 -7.93
N GLU A 115 21.46 14.33 -8.98
CA GLU A 115 21.43 13.26 -9.98
C GLU A 115 21.69 11.84 -9.41
N ASP A 116 22.09 11.74 -8.14
CA ASP A 116 22.55 10.49 -7.51
C ASP A 116 21.54 9.83 -6.52
N ASP A 117 20.38 10.44 -6.26
CA ASP A 117 19.40 9.96 -5.25
C ASP A 117 18.18 9.21 -5.89
N ALA A 118 18.36 7.98 -6.41
CA ALA A 118 17.31 6.96 -6.73
C ALA A 118 16.12 7.33 -7.72
N PRO A 119 15.44 6.34 -8.35
CA PRO A 119 14.97 6.48 -9.75
C PRO A 119 13.58 7.09 -9.95
N ASN A 120 13.53 8.34 -10.40
CA ASN A 120 12.31 9.03 -10.82
C ASN A 120 12.49 9.98 -12.02
N THR A 121 13.61 9.87 -12.74
CA THR A 121 13.73 10.46 -14.08
C THR A 121 12.86 9.69 -15.07
N PRO A 122 12.32 10.33 -16.13
CA PRO A 122 11.62 9.62 -17.20
C PRO A 122 12.45 8.46 -17.78
N GLU A 123 13.77 8.63 -17.79
CA GLU A 123 14.75 7.68 -18.26
C GLU A 123 14.91 6.50 -17.30
N LEU A 124 15.03 6.70 -15.98
CA LEU A 124 15.04 5.61 -15.01
C LEU A 124 13.67 4.92 -14.86
N ARG A 125 12.55 5.64 -15.01
CA ARG A 125 11.22 5.03 -15.14
C ARG A 125 11.18 4.10 -16.35
N HIS A 126 11.64 4.58 -17.50
CA HIS A 126 11.79 3.78 -18.69
C HIS A 126 12.71 2.57 -18.43
N TRP A 127 13.87 2.75 -17.81
CA TRP A 127 14.80 1.65 -17.54
C TRP A 127 14.25 0.63 -16.53
N TRP A 128 13.51 1.05 -15.50
CA TRP A 128 12.83 0.14 -14.56
C TRP A 128 11.80 -0.75 -15.27
N GLN A 129 11.13 -0.23 -16.31
CA GLN A 129 10.08 -0.93 -17.05
C GLN A 129 10.60 -2.01 -18.00
N VAL A 130 11.85 -1.89 -18.48
CA VAL A 130 12.34 -2.73 -19.59
C VAL A 130 13.70 -3.37 -19.36
N ARG A 131 14.49 -2.96 -18.36
CA ARG A 131 15.82 -3.53 -18.14
C ARG A 131 15.79 -4.68 -17.15
N ARG A 132 16.42 -5.77 -17.58
CA ARG A 132 16.88 -6.87 -16.73
C ARG A 132 17.78 -6.38 -15.57
N ASP A 133 18.46 -5.24 -15.75
CA ASP A 133 19.38 -4.63 -14.77
C ASP A 133 18.72 -4.22 -13.45
N ILE A 134 17.39 -4.08 -13.39
CA ILE A 134 16.68 -3.84 -12.12
C ILE A 134 17.01 -4.92 -11.06
N ALA A 135 17.24 -6.15 -11.51
CA ALA A 135 17.63 -7.23 -10.63
C ALA A 135 19.01 -6.99 -10.00
N ASN A 136 19.94 -6.40 -10.75
CA ASN A 136 21.26 -6.04 -10.22
C ASN A 136 21.15 -4.91 -9.20
N TRP A 137 20.41 -3.84 -9.50
CA TRP A 137 20.19 -2.74 -8.53
C TRP A 137 19.50 -3.21 -7.25
N PHE A 138 18.54 -4.12 -7.38
CA PHE A 138 17.89 -4.71 -6.21
C PHE A 138 18.86 -5.63 -5.44
N GLY A 139 19.75 -6.35 -6.12
CA GLY A 139 20.85 -7.11 -5.52
C GLY A 139 21.84 -6.22 -4.76
N ASP A 140 22.22 -5.07 -5.31
CA ASP A 140 23.09 -4.08 -4.63
C ASP A 140 22.41 -3.55 -3.36
N TYR A 141 21.12 -3.20 -3.44
CA TYR A 141 20.33 -2.81 -2.29
C TYR A 141 20.26 -3.92 -1.23
N ALA A 142 20.01 -5.15 -1.66
CA ALA A 142 19.93 -6.31 -0.77
C ALA A 142 21.27 -6.59 -0.08
N THR A 143 22.40 -6.42 -0.78
CA THR A 143 23.75 -6.48 -0.21
C THR A 143 23.91 -5.46 0.92
N LEU A 144 23.54 -4.19 0.68
CA LEU A 144 23.62 -3.14 1.70
C LEU A 144 22.77 -3.46 2.94
N VAL A 145 21.55 -3.98 2.74
CA VAL A 145 20.69 -4.41 3.86
C VAL A 145 21.33 -5.55 4.64
N GLY A 146 21.85 -6.56 3.93
CA GLY A 146 22.52 -7.71 4.52
C GLY A 146 23.77 -7.34 5.33
N GLU A 147 24.63 -6.47 4.79
CA GLU A 147 25.84 -6.00 5.48
C GLU A 147 25.53 -5.15 6.73
N LYS A 148 24.47 -4.35 6.69
CA LYS A 148 24.13 -3.44 7.80
C LYS A 148 23.28 -4.09 8.87
N PHE A 149 22.36 -4.96 8.50
CA PHE A 149 21.31 -5.44 9.40
C PHE A 149 21.17 -6.96 9.45
N GLY A 150 21.79 -7.71 8.52
CA GLY A 150 21.54 -9.14 8.35
C GLY A 150 21.79 -10.00 9.61
N ASP A 151 22.71 -9.59 10.47
CA ASP A 151 23.01 -10.24 11.76
C ASP A 151 21.93 -10.03 12.84
N ARG A 152 21.03 -9.05 12.63
CA ARG A 152 19.97 -8.65 13.57
C ARG A 152 18.56 -8.95 13.06
N LEU A 153 18.42 -9.33 11.78
CA LEU A 153 17.13 -9.69 11.19
C LEU A 153 16.82 -11.16 11.48
N ALA A 154 15.70 -11.41 12.17
CA ALA A 154 15.26 -12.78 12.48
C ALA A 154 14.80 -13.55 11.23
N ALA A 155 14.18 -12.85 10.29
CA ALA A 155 13.75 -13.35 8.98
C ALA A 155 13.71 -12.17 8.00
N THR A 156 13.87 -12.43 6.71
CA THR A 156 13.80 -11.39 5.67
C THR A 156 12.98 -11.87 4.49
N ALA A 157 11.96 -11.11 4.12
CA ALA A 157 11.32 -11.21 2.81
C ALA A 157 11.97 -10.22 1.85
N THR A 158 12.16 -10.65 0.62
CA THR A 158 12.71 -9.81 -0.45
C THR A 158 11.62 -8.92 -1.07
N VAL A 159 10.55 -9.52 -1.58
CA VAL A 159 9.45 -8.82 -2.27
C VAL A 159 8.12 -9.17 -1.62
N ASN A 160 7.27 -8.15 -1.43
CA ASN A 160 5.87 -8.31 -1.10
C ASN A 160 5.02 -8.28 -2.37
N GLU A 161 4.12 -9.26 -2.52
CA GLU A 161 3.08 -9.31 -3.55
C GLU A 161 3.55 -8.99 -4.98
N PRO A 162 4.40 -9.84 -5.59
CA PRO A 162 4.86 -9.62 -6.95
C PRO A 162 3.72 -9.44 -7.99
N TRP A 163 2.53 -10.04 -7.75
CA TRP A 163 1.36 -9.84 -8.61
C TRP A 163 0.86 -8.40 -8.58
N CYS A 164 0.83 -7.77 -7.41
CA CYS A 164 0.46 -6.36 -7.27
C CYS A 164 1.49 -5.47 -7.98
N VAL A 165 2.78 -5.71 -7.74
CA VAL A 165 3.88 -4.95 -8.36
C VAL A 165 3.88 -5.05 -9.89
N ALA A 166 3.52 -6.21 -10.43
CA ALA A 166 3.55 -6.46 -11.86
C ALA A 166 2.18 -6.27 -12.51
N PHE A 167 1.25 -7.20 -12.33
CA PHE A 167 0.00 -7.26 -13.09
C PHE A 167 -0.96 -6.12 -12.72
N LEU A 168 -1.19 -5.88 -11.42
CA LEU A 168 -2.09 -4.82 -10.96
C LEU A 168 -1.59 -3.43 -11.39
N SER A 169 -0.27 -3.21 -11.35
CA SER A 169 0.38 -1.95 -11.68
C SER A 169 0.60 -1.69 -13.17
N HIS A 170 0.81 -2.74 -13.98
CA HIS A 170 1.20 -2.59 -15.40
C HIS A 170 0.13 -3.01 -16.41
N PHE A 171 -0.80 -3.89 -16.02
CA PHE A 171 -1.91 -4.32 -16.87
C PHE A 171 -3.20 -3.60 -16.54
N LEU A 172 -3.61 -3.64 -15.27
CA LEU A 172 -4.85 -3.01 -14.81
C LEU A 172 -4.69 -1.49 -14.60
N GLY A 173 -3.48 -1.08 -14.24
CA GLY A 173 -3.13 0.32 -13.98
C GLY A 173 -3.81 0.87 -12.73
N ILE A 174 -4.11 -0.01 -11.76
CA ILE A 174 -4.76 0.35 -10.50
C ILE A 174 -3.73 0.87 -9.50
N HIS A 175 -2.57 0.20 -9.42
CA HIS A 175 -1.44 0.65 -8.60
C HIS A 175 -0.41 1.39 -9.45
N ALA A 176 0.45 2.17 -8.79
CA ALA A 176 1.57 2.82 -9.43
C ALA A 176 2.49 1.77 -10.10
N PRO A 177 3.06 2.06 -11.30
CA PRO A 177 3.01 3.34 -12.01
C PRO A 177 1.72 3.61 -12.81
N GLY A 178 0.73 2.70 -12.82
CA GLY A 178 -0.58 2.92 -13.43
C GLY A 178 -0.63 2.62 -14.93
N TYR A 179 0.22 1.72 -15.43
CA TYR A 179 0.23 1.36 -16.84
C TYR A 179 -0.88 0.39 -17.23
N ARG A 180 -1.19 0.40 -18.53
CA ARG A 180 -2.10 -0.53 -19.21
C ARG A 180 -1.42 -1.02 -20.48
N ASP A 181 -0.27 -1.67 -20.32
CA ASP A 181 0.61 -2.06 -21.42
C ASP A 181 1.08 -3.51 -21.28
N MET A 182 0.75 -4.34 -22.27
CA MET A 182 1.03 -5.78 -22.25
C MET A 182 2.53 -6.11 -22.23
N ARG A 183 3.37 -5.28 -22.89
CA ARG A 183 4.82 -5.46 -22.92
C ARG A 183 5.42 -5.19 -21.54
N ALA A 184 5.00 -4.10 -20.91
CA ALA A 184 5.41 -3.74 -19.57
C ALA A 184 4.94 -4.78 -18.55
N THR A 185 3.70 -5.28 -18.67
CA THR A 185 3.18 -6.37 -17.81
C THR A 185 4.04 -7.62 -17.89
N ALA A 186 4.25 -8.18 -19.09
CA ALA A 186 4.98 -9.44 -19.25
C ALA A 186 6.41 -9.34 -18.71
N ARG A 187 7.08 -8.20 -18.93
CA ARG A 187 8.43 -7.94 -18.42
C ARG A 187 8.46 -7.74 -16.91
N ALA A 188 7.54 -6.96 -16.36
CA ALA A 188 7.46 -6.74 -14.92
C ALA A 188 7.19 -8.06 -14.16
N MET A 189 6.27 -8.90 -14.67
CA MET A 189 5.95 -10.21 -14.11
C MET A 189 7.17 -11.15 -14.03
N HIS A 190 8.09 -11.05 -14.99
CA HIS A 190 9.33 -11.82 -14.97
C HIS A 190 10.42 -11.15 -14.13
N HIS A 191 10.71 -9.87 -14.38
CA HIS A 191 11.82 -9.16 -13.74
C HIS A 191 11.66 -9.02 -12.22
N VAL A 192 10.44 -8.90 -11.70
CA VAL A 192 10.22 -8.86 -10.24
C VAL A 192 10.66 -10.16 -9.57
N LEU A 193 10.45 -11.31 -10.23
CA LEU A 193 10.86 -12.62 -9.73
C LEU A 193 12.35 -12.87 -9.94
N PHE A 194 12.91 -12.37 -11.04
CA PHE A 194 14.36 -12.43 -11.27
C PHE A 194 15.13 -11.55 -10.28
N ALA A 195 14.60 -10.37 -9.96
CA ALA A 195 15.13 -9.48 -8.92
C ALA A 195 15.05 -10.14 -7.54
N HIS A 196 13.93 -10.78 -7.21
CA HIS A 196 13.81 -11.61 -6.00
C HIS A 196 14.96 -12.61 -5.87
N GLY A 197 15.17 -13.45 -6.90
CA GLY A 197 16.24 -14.45 -6.89
C GLY A 197 17.64 -13.85 -6.76
N THR A 198 17.88 -12.73 -7.42
CA THR A 198 19.15 -11.98 -7.34
C THR A 198 19.40 -11.43 -5.94
N ALA A 199 18.35 -10.92 -5.27
CA ALA A 199 18.45 -10.45 -3.89
C ALA A 199 18.67 -11.60 -2.89
N ILE A 200 18.12 -12.79 -3.13
CA ILE A 200 18.40 -13.98 -2.33
C ILE A 200 19.89 -14.33 -2.39
N ASP A 201 20.48 -14.35 -3.59
CA ASP A 201 21.92 -14.61 -3.77
C ASP A 201 22.78 -13.54 -3.06
N ALA A 202 22.43 -12.27 -3.21
CA ALA A 202 23.11 -11.15 -2.56
C ALA A 202 23.06 -11.24 -1.03
N LEU A 203 21.88 -11.45 -0.44
CA LEU A 203 21.71 -11.59 1.02
C LEU A 203 22.48 -12.78 1.58
N ARG A 204 22.52 -13.90 0.86
CA ARG A 204 23.32 -15.07 1.25
C ARG A 204 24.81 -14.79 1.21
N ALA A 205 25.28 -14.01 0.24
CA ALA A 205 26.69 -13.63 0.14
C ALA A 205 27.16 -12.79 1.34
N THR A 206 26.26 -12.03 1.98
CA THR A 206 26.57 -11.29 3.24
C THR A 206 26.43 -12.14 4.50
N GLY A 207 26.06 -13.42 4.38
CA GLY A 207 25.81 -14.31 5.52
C GLY A 207 24.42 -14.19 6.15
N THR A 208 23.49 -13.44 5.53
CA THR A 208 22.09 -13.34 5.99
C THR A 208 21.40 -14.70 5.84
N LYS A 209 20.57 -15.06 6.82
CA LYS A 209 19.85 -16.34 6.89
C LYS A 209 18.35 -16.12 6.97
N ASN A 210 17.58 -17.20 6.81
CA ASN A 210 16.12 -17.20 6.99
C ASN A 210 15.39 -16.27 6.00
N LEU A 211 15.60 -16.55 4.73
CA LEU A 211 15.17 -15.73 3.60
C LEU A 211 13.92 -16.31 2.93
N GLY A 212 12.98 -15.42 2.58
CA GLY A 212 11.74 -15.78 1.92
C GLY A 212 11.24 -14.73 0.92
N ILE A 213 10.04 -14.98 0.44
CA ILE A 213 9.22 -14.06 -0.37
C ILE A 213 7.79 -14.11 0.15
N VAL A 214 7.04 -13.04 -0.07
CA VAL A 214 5.61 -12.97 0.26
C VAL A 214 4.80 -12.91 -1.02
N LEU A 215 3.85 -13.83 -1.18
CA LEU A 215 2.95 -13.89 -2.34
C LEU A 215 1.51 -13.63 -1.90
N ASN A 216 0.81 -12.73 -2.57
CA ASN A 216 -0.64 -12.67 -2.50
C ASN A 216 -1.23 -13.81 -3.32
N LEU A 217 -2.11 -14.59 -2.70
CA LEU A 217 -2.78 -15.72 -3.33
C LEU A 217 -4.28 -15.64 -3.08
N GLU A 218 -5.06 -16.20 -3.99
CA GLU A 218 -6.51 -16.28 -3.87
C GLU A 218 -7.01 -17.68 -4.24
N LYS A 219 -8.15 -18.07 -3.67
CA LYS A 219 -8.84 -19.28 -4.14
C LYS A 219 -9.54 -18.93 -5.44
N SER A 220 -9.03 -19.39 -6.58
CA SER A 220 -9.65 -19.13 -7.88
C SER A 220 -10.70 -20.21 -8.19
N GLU A 221 -11.92 -19.79 -8.52
CA GLU A 221 -13.08 -20.65 -8.79
C GLU A 221 -13.80 -20.22 -10.08
N PRO A 222 -14.38 -21.15 -10.85
CA PRO A 222 -15.24 -20.79 -11.97
C PRO A 222 -16.59 -20.24 -11.48
N ALA A 223 -17.20 -19.34 -12.26
CA ALA A 223 -18.50 -18.75 -11.94
C ALA A 223 -19.65 -19.76 -12.09
N THR A 224 -19.51 -20.72 -13.01
CA THR A 224 -20.47 -21.80 -13.25
C THR A 224 -19.73 -23.10 -13.59
N ASP A 225 -20.47 -24.21 -13.69
CA ASP A 225 -19.93 -25.51 -14.12
C ASP A 225 -19.74 -25.63 -15.64
N SER A 226 -19.92 -24.55 -16.41
CA SER A 226 -19.66 -24.54 -17.85
C SER A 226 -18.16 -24.74 -18.14
N GLU A 227 -17.84 -25.36 -19.27
CA GLU A 227 -16.44 -25.60 -19.66
C GLU A 227 -15.71 -24.28 -19.93
N GLU A 228 -16.43 -23.28 -20.43
CA GLU A 228 -15.92 -21.94 -20.68
C GLU A 228 -15.53 -21.23 -19.38
N ASP A 229 -16.36 -21.30 -18.32
CA ASP A 229 -16.03 -20.69 -17.03
C ASP A 229 -14.95 -21.48 -16.28
N LYS A 230 -14.90 -22.81 -16.42
CA LYS A 230 -13.78 -23.63 -15.90
C LYS A 230 -12.45 -23.24 -16.55
N ALA A 231 -12.44 -23.06 -17.87
CA ALA A 231 -11.25 -22.58 -18.58
C ALA A 231 -10.85 -21.18 -18.10
N ALA A 232 -11.82 -20.28 -17.91
CA ALA A 232 -11.57 -18.94 -17.38
C ALA A 232 -10.99 -18.98 -15.95
N GLY A 233 -11.55 -19.81 -15.06
CA GLY A 233 -11.03 -20.03 -13.71
C GLY A 233 -9.61 -20.60 -13.72
N ASN A 234 -9.31 -21.52 -14.63
CA ASN A 234 -7.95 -22.06 -14.78
C ASN A 234 -6.95 -20.98 -15.21
N ILE A 235 -7.31 -20.10 -16.15
CA ILE A 235 -6.44 -18.98 -16.58
C ILE A 235 -6.30 -17.94 -15.46
N GLY A 236 -7.38 -17.62 -14.73
CA GLY A 236 -7.33 -16.76 -13.55
C GLY A 236 -6.36 -17.31 -12.48
N ASP A 237 -6.45 -18.60 -12.17
CA ASP A 237 -5.52 -19.28 -11.26
C ASP A 237 -4.08 -19.29 -11.77
N ALA A 238 -3.88 -19.52 -13.08
CA ALA A 238 -2.56 -19.42 -13.69
C ALA A 238 -1.94 -18.04 -13.43
N LEU A 239 -2.75 -17.00 -13.64
CA LEU A 239 -2.27 -15.62 -13.60
C LEU A 239 -2.05 -15.13 -12.18
N PHE A 240 -3.00 -15.36 -11.28
CA PHE A 240 -2.90 -14.85 -9.91
C PHE A 240 -1.95 -15.69 -9.06
N ASN A 241 -2.01 -17.03 -9.19
CA ASN A 241 -1.31 -17.94 -8.29
C ASN A 241 -0.13 -18.64 -8.97
N ARG A 242 -0.39 -19.42 -10.03
CA ARG A 242 0.59 -20.40 -10.52
C ARG A 242 1.80 -19.76 -11.19
N TRP A 243 1.67 -18.58 -11.79
CA TRP A 243 2.81 -17.83 -12.32
C TRP A 243 3.88 -17.60 -11.26
N TYR A 244 3.46 -17.10 -10.10
CA TYR A 244 4.37 -16.71 -9.02
C TYR A 244 4.84 -17.92 -8.21
N LEU A 245 3.93 -18.81 -7.82
CA LEU A 245 4.27 -20.06 -7.13
C LEU A 245 5.18 -20.95 -8.00
N GLY A 246 4.82 -21.17 -9.26
CA GLY A 246 5.61 -21.96 -10.20
C GLY A 246 6.96 -21.33 -10.50
N GLY A 247 7.01 -20.00 -10.65
CA GLY A 247 8.25 -19.26 -10.83
C GLY A 247 9.23 -19.52 -9.68
N VAL A 248 8.85 -19.14 -8.46
CA VAL A 248 9.78 -19.14 -7.32
C VAL A 248 10.05 -20.52 -6.71
N LEU A 249 9.12 -21.49 -6.87
CA LEU A 249 9.27 -22.83 -6.25
C LEU A 249 9.60 -23.95 -7.25
N LYS A 250 9.29 -23.77 -8.54
CA LYS A 250 9.46 -24.81 -9.57
C LYS A 250 10.34 -24.38 -10.76
N GLY A 251 10.72 -23.11 -10.85
CA GLY A 251 11.51 -22.60 -11.97
C GLY A 251 10.77 -22.64 -13.31
N GLN A 252 9.44 -22.61 -13.31
CA GLN A 252 8.64 -22.68 -14.53
C GLN A 252 7.35 -21.84 -14.44
N TYR A 253 6.97 -21.23 -15.56
CA TYR A 253 5.69 -20.51 -15.69
C TYR A 253 4.62 -21.40 -16.37
N PRO A 254 3.32 -21.15 -16.11
CA PRO A 254 2.23 -21.83 -16.80
C PRO A 254 2.29 -21.61 -18.32
N ALA A 255 2.20 -22.71 -19.09
CA ALA A 255 2.34 -22.68 -20.55
C ALA A 255 1.27 -21.79 -21.21
N GLU A 256 0.05 -21.84 -20.69
CA GLU A 256 -1.07 -21.03 -21.19
C GLU A 256 -0.79 -19.52 -21.09
N LEU A 257 0.00 -19.08 -20.11
CA LEU A 257 0.38 -17.68 -19.97
C LEU A 257 1.62 -17.33 -20.75
N THR A 258 2.61 -18.23 -20.82
CA THR A 258 3.80 -17.96 -21.63
C THR A 258 3.47 -17.90 -23.11
N GLU A 259 2.50 -18.67 -23.58
CA GLU A 259 1.92 -18.57 -24.93
C GLU A 259 1.19 -17.23 -25.11
N TRP A 260 0.36 -16.82 -24.15
CA TRP A 260 -0.37 -15.55 -24.22
C TRP A 260 0.56 -14.32 -24.24
N PHE A 261 1.63 -14.35 -23.44
CA PHE A 261 2.62 -13.28 -23.36
C PHE A 261 3.81 -13.46 -24.32
N ALA A 262 3.82 -14.48 -25.18
CA ALA A 262 4.98 -14.85 -26.01
C ALA A 262 5.60 -13.67 -26.79
N PRO A 263 4.83 -12.75 -27.42
CA PRO A 263 5.41 -11.60 -28.15
C PRO A 263 6.10 -10.56 -27.25
N TYR A 264 5.87 -10.62 -25.94
CA TYR A 264 6.16 -9.57 -24.98
C TYR A 264 7.17 -9.97 -23.90
N LEU A 265 7.28 -11.28 -23.62
CA LEU A 265 8.25 -11.82 -22.67
C LEU A 265 9.69 -11.52 -23.09
N PRO A 266 10.62 -11.38 -22.14
CA PRO A 266 12.04 -11.31 -22.45
C PRO A 266 12.48 -12.53 -23.27
N ALA A 267 13.25 -12.27 -24.33
CA ALA A 267 13.87 -13.35 -25.10
C ALA A 267 14.76 -14.18 -24.15
N ASN A 268 14.59 -15.51 -24.16
CA ASN A 268 15.32 -16.45 -23.32
C ASN A 268 15.12 -16.28 -21.80
N TYR A 269 13.95 -15.80 -21.35
CA TYR A 269 13.63 -15.72 -19.90
C TYR A 269 13.84 -17.06 -19.16
N GLN A 270 13.78 -18.19 -19.87
CA GLN A 270 14.04 -19.52 -19.30
C GLN A 270 15.45 -19.65 -18.70
N ALA A 271 16.43 -18.94 -19.25
CA ALA A 271 17.80 -18.92 -18.74
C ALA A 271 17.91 -18.24 -17.36
N ASP A 272 16.94 -17.38 -17.02
CA ASP A 272 16.87 -16.67 -15.74
C ASP A 272 16.17 -17.51 -14.66
N MET A 273 15.45 -18.58 -15.03
CA MET A 273 14.66 -19.38 -14.08
C MET A 273 15.46 -20.04 -12.94
N PRO A 274 16.71 -20.52 -13.14
CA PRO A 274 17.52 -21.02 -12.02
C PRO A 274 17.82 -19.96 -10.95
N VAL A 275 17.83 -18.67 -11.31
CA VAL A 275 17.93 -17.56 -10.36
C VAL A 275 16.55 -17.25 -9.77
N VAL A 276 15.51 -17.17 -10.58
CA VAL A 276 14.14 -16.94 -10.11
C VAL A 276 13.72 -17.94 -9.01
N SER A 277 14.12 -19.20 -9.14
CA SER A 277 13.78 -20.28 -8.20
C SER A 277 14.90 -20.61 -7.22
N ARG A 278 15.66 -19.60 -6.75
CA ARG A 278 16.62 -19.84 -5.67
C ARG A 278 15.90 -20.46 -4.46
N PRO A 279 16.50 -21.47 -3.78
CA PRO A 279 15.86 -22.09 -2.63
C PRO A 279 15.50 -21.05 -1.58
N LEU A 280 14.34 -21.20 -0.94
CA LEU A 280 13.84 -20.32 0.12
C LEU A 280 13.80 -21.08 1.44
N ASP A 281 13.93 -20.34 2.55
CA ASP A 281 13.83 -20.90 3.90
C ASP A 281 12.37 -20.91 4.40
N TRP A 282 11.52 -20.02 3.88
CA TRP A 282 10.09 -19.93 4.19
C TRP A 282 9.31 -19.20 3.07
N LEU A 283 7.99 -19.35 3.06
CA LEU A 283 7.07 -18.66 2.15
C LEU A 283 6.01 -17.89 2.93
N GLY A 284 5.89 -16.59 2.64
CA GLY A 284 4.79 -15.76 3.13
C GLY A 284 3.60 -15.80 2.17
N ILE A 285 2.40 -15.85 2.73
CA ILE A 285 1.13 -15.83 1.98
C ILE A 285 0.28 -14.68 2.52
N ASN A 286 -0.07 -13.78 1.61
CA ASN A 286 -1.10 -12.77 1.85
C ASN A 286 -2.42 -13.30 1.28
N TYR A 287 -3.48 -13.30 2.09
CA TYR A 287 -4.79 -13.78 1.69
C TYR A 287 -5.87 -12.87 2.23
N TYR A 288 -6.87 -12.60 1.38
CA TYR A 288 -8.00 -11.76 1.76
C TYR A 288 -9.34 -12.35 1.30
N THR A 289 -9.38 -12.88 0.09
CA THR A 289 -10.62 -13.31 -0.57
C THR A 289 -10.36 -14.34 -1.66
N ARG A 290 -11.44 -14.78 -2.33
CA ARG A 290 -11.41 -15.65 -3.50
C ARG A 290 -11.62 -14.87 -4.79
N GLY A 291 -11.17 -15.45 -5.90
CA GLY A 291 -11.47 -14.95 -7.24
C GLY A 291 -12.49 -15.85 -7.92
N ILE A 292 -13.61 -15.27 -8.39
CA ILE A 292 -14.60 -16.00 -9.19
C ILE A 292 -14.49 -15.54 -10.63
N TYR A 293 -14.32 -16.47 -11.55
CA TYR A 293 -13.97 -16.20 -12.94
C TYR A 293 -15.00 -16.73 -13.91
N LYS A 294 -15.33 -15.93 -14.92
CA LYS A 294 -16.13 -16.35 -16.06
C LYS A 294 -15.42 -16.08 -17.37
N ALA A 295 -15.84 -16.76 -18.44
CA ALA A 295 -15.39 -16.46 -19.78
C ALA A 295 -15.69 -15.00 -20.14
N SER A 296 -14.70 -14.31 -20.68
CA SER A 296 -14.83 -12.92 -21.10
C SER A 296 -15.40 -12.85 -22.52
N THR A 297 -16.28 -11.87 -22.74
CA THR A 297 -16.79 -11.52 -24.07
C THR A 297 -15.96 -10.42 -24.75
N GLU A 298 -14.98 -9.84 -24.04
CA GLU A 298 -14.12 -8.79 -24.56
C GLU A 298 -12.97 -9.38 -25.42
N PRO A 299 -12.76 -8.87 -26.65
CA PRO A 299 -11.67 -9.33 -27.50
C PRO A 299 -10.30 -9.21 -26.83
N GLY A 300 -9.51 -10.29 -26.84
CA GLY A 300 -8.15 -10.32 -26.30
C GLY A 300 -8.07 -10.45 -24.77
N ARG A 301 -9.21 -10.58 -24.06
CA ARG A 301 -9.24 -10.93 -22.64
C ARG A 301 -9.86 -12.32 -22.46
N PRO A 302 -9.12 -13.31 -21.92
CA PRO A 302 -9.61 -14.67 -21.81
C PRO A 302 -10.64 -14.88 -20.69
N PHE A 303 -10.62 -14.04 -19.64
CA PHE A 303 -11.51 -14.18 -18.49
C PHE A 303 -11.92 -12.81 -17.93
N ALA A 304 -12.97 -12.80 -17.13
CA ALA A 304 -13.38 -11.69 -16.29
C ALA A 304 -13.62 -12.18 -14.86
N GLN A 305 -13.16 -11.42 -13.87
CA GLN A 305 -13.50 -11.66 -12.47
C GLN A 305 -14.90 -11.10 -12.19
N VAL A 306 -15.72 -11.84 -11.45
CA VAL A 306 -17.09 -11.46 -11.06
C VAL A 306 -17.25 -11.47 -9.56
N LYS A 307 -18.23 -10.69 -9.08
CA LYS A 307 -18.59 -10.68 -7.67
C LYS A 307 -19.36 -11.96 -7.33
N GLY A 308 -19.02 -12.58 -6.22
CA GLY A 308 -19.83 -13.64 -5.64
C GLY A 308 -21.02 -13.11 -4.84
N ASN A 309 -21.67 -14.01 -4.12
CA ASN A 309 -22.92 -13.80 -3.40
C ASN A 309 -22.79 -13.86 -1.87
N LEU A 310 -21.57 -14.02 -1.34
CA LEU A 310 -21.29 -14.02 0.09
C LEU A 310 -21.18 -12.60 0.65
N GLU A 311 -21.13 -12.51 1.98
CA GLU A 311 -20.90 -11.25 2.68
C GLU A 311 -19.59 -10.59 2.21
N GLN A 312 -19.62 -9.28 1.99
CA GLN A 312 -18.48 -8.51 1.51
C GLN A 312 -17.99 -7.52 2.56
N THR A 313 -16.67 -7.34 2.58
CA THR A 313 -15.97 -6.26 3.30
C THR A 313 -16.27 -4.90 2.65
N ASP A 314 -15.86 -3.80 3.28
CA ASP A 314 -16.15 -2.45 2.76
C ASP A 314 -15.35 -2.09 1.51
N ILE A 315 -14.36 -2.91 1.13
CA ILE A 315 -13.65 -2.83 -0.15
C ILE A 315 -14.28 -3.75 -1.23
N GLY A 316 -15.37 -4.46 -0.89
CA GLY A 316 -16.13 -5.29 -1.82
C GLY A 316 -15.56 -6.70 -2.02
N TRP A 317 -14.65 -7.14 -1.15
CA TRP A 317 -14.11 -8.50 -1.16
C TRP A 317 -14.99 -9.45 -0.35
N GLU A 318 -15.27 -10.64 -0.88
CA GLU A 318 -16.03 -11.66 -0.17
C GLU A 318 -15.24 -12.19 1.04
N ILE A 319 -15.95 -12.37 2.16
CA ILE A 319 -15.43 -13.03 3.35
C ILE A 319 -15.51 -14.54 3.11
N TYR A 320 -14.37 -15.17 2.84
CA TYR A 320 -14.30 -16.59 2.46
C TYR A 320 -13.16 -17.33 3.18
N PRO A 321 -13.31 -17.66 4.48
CA PRO A 321 -12.24 -18.29 5.28
C PRO A 321 -11.82 -19.67 4.74
N LYS A 322 -12.75 -20.45 4.15
CA LYS A 322 -12.42 -21.75 3.55
C LYS A 322 -11.36 -21.63 2.43
N GLY A 323 -11.35 -20.52 1.69
CA GLY A 323 -10.33 -20.32 0.65
C GLY A 323 -8.92 -20.26 1.23
N LEU A 324 -8.74 -19.70 2.43
CA LEU A 324 -7.45 -19.68 3.12
C LEU A 324 -6.98 -21.10 3.45
N SER A 325 -7.85 -21.92 4.03
CA SER A 325 -7.49 -23.31 4.38
C SER A 325 -7.15 -24.12 3.13
N ASP A 326 -7.97 -24.01 2.08
CA ASP A 326 -7.75 -24.71 0.81
C ASP A 326 -6.41 -24.32 0.18
N LEU A 327 -6.07 -23.03 0.19
CA LEU A 327 -4.81 -22.52 -0.37
C LEU A 327 -3.59 -23.00 0.42
N LEU A 328 -3.62 -22.91 1.74
CA LEU A 328 -2.50 -23.34 2.58
C LEU A 328 -2.19 -24.83 2.38
N VAL A 329 -3.24 -25.66 2.31
CA VAL A 329 -3.12 -27.09 2.02
C VAL A 329 -2.59 -27.31 0.60
N ARG A 330 -3.15 -26.61 -0.40
CA ARG A 330 -2.70 -26.71 -1.80
C ARG A 330 -1.21 -26.37 -1.94
N VAL A 331 -0.77 -25.24 -1.38
CA VAL A 331 0.63 -24.80 -1.46
C VAL A 331 1.56 -25.81 -0.79
N SER A 332 1.20 -26.29 0.40
CA SER A 332 1.97 -27.32 1.12
C SER A 332 2.05 -28.64 0.33
N ASN A 333 0.99 -29.04 -0.37
CA ASN A 333 0.95 -30.33 -1.06
C ASN A 333 1.58 -30.29 -2.45
N GLU A 334 1.32 -29.23 -3.21
CA GLU A 334 1.66 -29.18 -4.64
C GLU A 334 2.96 -28.44 -4.94
N TYR A 335 3.46 -27.60 -4.01
CA TYR A 335 4.57 -26.70 -4.32
C TYR A 335 5.77 -26.83 -3.39
N THR A 336 5.57 -26.92 -2.07
CA THR A 336 6.72 -26.87 -1.16
C THR A 336 6.44 -27.49 0.21
N LYS A 337 7.52 -27.93 0.87
CA LYS A 337 7.52 -28.36 2.29
C LYS A 337 8.25 -27.39 3.21
N ILE A 338 8.67 -26.23 2.70
CA ILE A 338 9.21 -25.17 3.56
C ILE A 338 8.09 -24.57 4.41
N PRO A 339 8.41 -24.00 5.58
CA PRO A 339 7.43 -23.35 6.45
C PRO A 339 6.63 -22.25 5.74
N LEU A 340 5.33 -22.21 6.01
CA LEU A 340 4.41 -21.19 5.55
C LEU A 340 4.10 -20.19 6.67
N TYR A 341 3.95 -18.92 6.30
CA TYR A 341 3.50 -17.85 7.19
C TYR A 341 2.35 -17.11 6.52
N VAL A 342 1.24 -16.90 7.24
CA VAL A 342 0.21 -15.95 6.78
C VAL A 342 0.72 -14.57 7.15
N THR A 343 1.31 -13.87 6.20
CA THR A 343 2.02 -12.59 6.43
C THR A 343 1.11 -11.38 6.38
N GLU A 344 -0.03 -11.50 5.70
CA GLU A 344 -1.12 -10.54 5.75
C GLU A 344 -2.47 -11.26 5.61
N ASN A 345 -3.39 -10.99 6.54
CA ASN A 345 -4.80 -11.35 6.43
C ASN A 345 -5.61 -10.37 7.29
N GLY A 346 -6.74 -9.90 6.77
CA GLY A 346 -7.61 -8.95 7.47
C GLY A 346 -8.74 -8.43 6.59
N MET A 347 -9.53 -7.49 7.10
CA MET A 347 -10.63 -6.90 6.34
C MET A 347 -10.78 -5.40 6.57
N ALA A 348 -11.16 -4.70 5.51
CA ALA A 348 -11.61 -3.32 5.58
C ALA A 348 -13.01 -3.24 6.20
N GLU A 349 -13.15 -2.47 7.27
CA GLU A 349 -14.44 -2.13 7.88
C GLU A 349 -14.39 -0.69 8.42
N VAL A 350 -15.34 0.15 8.00
CA VAL A 350 -15.33 1.60 8.23
C VAL A 350 -16.34 2.01 9.30
N GLU A 351 -17.35 1.17 9.58
CA GLU A 351 -18.46 1.48 10.47
C GLU A 351 -18.35 0.81 11.85
N GLY A 352 -18.54 1.60 12.90
CA GLY A 352 -18.64 1.14 14.29
C GLY A 352 -17.29 1.11 15.02
N ASP A 353 -17.27 1.58 16.27
CA ASP A 353 -16.03 1.65 17.07
C ASP A 353 -15.67 0.30 17.73
N ASP A 354 -16.57 -0.69 17.69
CA ASP A 354 -16.40 -2.01 18.32
C ASP A 354 -16.08 -3.15 17.32
N ASP A 355 -16.07 -2.86 16.00
CA ASP A 355 -15.65 -3.74 14.90
C ASP A 355 -16.05 -5.25 15.00
N PRO A 356 -17.32 -5.61 15.28
CA PRO A 356 -17.70 -7.00 15.52
C PRO A 356 -17.56 -7.91 14.29
N ARG A 357 -17.65 -7.36 13.07
CA ARG A 357 -17.46 -8.15 11.84
C ARG A 357 -15.97 -8.41 11.61
N ARG A 358 -15.09 -7.42 11.84
CA ARG A 358 -13.64 -7.63 11.84
C ARG A 358 -13.22 -8.70 12.86
N VAL A 359 -13.76 -8.68 14.08
CA VAL A 359 -13.51 -9.73 15.08
C VAL A 359 -13.93 -11.10 14.58
N LYS A 360 -15.14 -11.23 14.03
CA LYS A 360 -15.65 -12.47 13.45
C LYS A 360 -14.78 -12.96 12.28
N TYR A 361 -14.35 -12.06 11.40
CA TYR A 361 -13.46 -12.37 10.28
C TYR A 361 -12.16 -13.00 10.77
N TYR A 362 -11.50 -12.39 11.76
CA TYR A 362 -10.26 -12.91 12.33
C TYR A 362 -10.47 -14.28 12.99
N ASP A 363 -11.53 -14.46 13.78
CA ASP A 363 -11.86 -15.75 14.40
C ASP A 363 -12.05 -16.86 13.35
N GLU A 364 -12.81 -16.59 12.29
CA GLU A 364 -13.06 -17.56 11.23
C GLU A 364 -11.81 -17.89 10.40
N HIS A 365 -10.98 -16.89 10.06
CA HIS A 365 -9.76 -17.11 9.29
C HIS A 365 -8.65 -17.78 10.12
N LEU A 366 -8.55 -17.48 11.42
CA LEU A 366 -7.64 -18.21 12.32
C LEU A 366 -8.05 -19.67 12.47
N LYS A 367 -9.37 -19.97 12.55
CA LYS A 367 -9.87 -21.35 12.50
C LYS A 367 -9.53 -22.04 11.18
N ALA A 368 -9.59 -21.32 10.05
CA ALA A 368 -9.18 -21.87 8.76
C ALA A 368 -7.68 -22.22 8.71
N VAL A 369 -6.82 -21.39 9.33
CA VAL A 369 -5.39 -21.70 9.48
C VAL A 369 -5.19 -22.95 10.32
N LEU A 370 -5.92 -23.10 11.43
CA LEU A 370 -5.86 -24.31 12.27
C LEU A 370 -6.30 -25.55 11.49
N ALA A 371 -7.39 -25.47 10.74
CA ALA A 371 -7.86 -26.56 9.88
C ALA A 371 -6.82 -26.96 8.81
N ALA A 372 -6.11 -25.98 8.23
CA ALA A 372 -5.03 -26.27 7.29
C ALA A 372 -3.86 -27.00 7.96
N ARG A 373 -3.51 -26.62 9.20
CA ARG A 373 -2.46 -27.30 9.99
C ARG A 373 -2.86 -28.73 10.33
N GLU A 374 -4.11 -28.96 10.73
CA GLU A 374 -4.67 -30.30 10.96
C GLU A 374 -4.65 -31.15 9.69
N ALA A 375 -4.84 -30.54 8.51
CA ALA A 375 -4.72 -31.18 7.21
C ALA A 375 -3.26 -31.32 6.71
N GLY A 376 -2.26 -30.97 7.52
CA GLY A 376 -0.84 -31.21 7.24
C GLY A 376 -0.06 -30.04 6.63
N ALA A 377 -0.61 -28.83 6.57
CA ALA A 377 0.15 -27.63 6.17
C ALA A 377 1.09 -27.15 7.30
N ASP A 378 2.37 -26.92 7.00
CA ASP A 378 3.36 -26.42 7.97
C ASP A 378 3.26 -24.89 8.12
N VAL A 379 2.15 -24.42 8.70
CA VAL A 379 1.93 -22.99 8.98
C VAL A 379 2.49 -22.63 10.35
N ARG A 380 3.42 -21.67 10.40
CA ARG A 380 4.19 -21.32 11.61
C ARG A 380 3.97 -19.91 12.15
N GLY A 381 3.17 -19.10 11.47
CA GLY A 381 2.81 -17.77 11.97
C GLY A 381 1.65 -17.14 11.22
N TYR A 382 1.06 -16.14 11.87
CA TYR A 382 -0.06 -15.36 11.36
C TYR A 382 0.15 -13.90 11.77
N PHE A 383 0.02 -13.01 10.79
CA PHE A 383 0.20 -11.56 10.94
C PHE A 383 -1.07 -10.88 10.45
N ALA A 384 -1.72 -10.15 11.36
CA ALA A 384 -2.94 -9.40 11.05
C ALA A 384 -2.61 -8.17 10.20
N TRP A 385 -3.30 -8.04 9.07
CA TRP A 385 -3.27 -6.83 8.26
C TRP A 385 -4.50 -5.96 8.60
N SER A 386 -4.34 -4.82 9.26
CA SER A 386 -3.09 -4.12 9.62
C SER A 386 -3.03 -3.79 11.11
N LEU A 387 -1.84 -3.48 11.61
CA LEU A 387 -1.69 -2.99 12.98
C LEU A 387 -2.47 -1.67 13.17
N LEU A 388 -2.32 -0.73 12.25
CA LEU A 388 -2.94 0.59 12.26
C LEU A 388 -3.77 0.80 11.00
N ASP A 389 -4.82 1.60 11.11
CA ASP A 389 -5.40 2.26 9.94
C ASP A 389 -4.33 3.05 9.17
N ASN A 390 -4.34 2.92 7.85
CA ASN A 390 -3.28 3.46 7.02
C ASN A 390 -3.80 3.96 5.65
N TYR A 391 -2.87 4.32 4.78
CA TYR A 391 -3.19 4.73 3.41
C TYR A 391 -3.36 3.47 2.55
N GLU A 392 -4.60 3.09 2.28
CA GLU A 392 -4.96 1.89 1.53
C GLU A 392 -4.87 2.15 0.02
N TRP A 393 -3.66 2.42 -0.46
CA TRP A 393 -3.31 2.51 -1.89
C TRP A 393 -4.28 3.36 -2.74
N ALA A 394 -4.97 2.76 -3.70
CA ALA A 394 -5.91 3.44 -4.59
C ALA A 394 -7.19 3.93 -3.87
N GLU A 395 -7.51 3.34 -2.71
CA GLU A 395 -8.69 3.67 -1.91
C GLU A 395 -8.44 4.84 -0.93
N GLY A 396 -7.18 5.22 -0.73
CA GLY A 396 -6.78 6.28 0.20
C GLY A 396 -7.06 5.90 1.65
N TYR A 397 -7.50 6.87 2.47
CA TYR A 397 -7.83 6.63 3.89
C TYR A 397 -9.29 6.22 4.11
N ASN A 398 -10.02 5.85 3.05
CA ASN A 398 -11.44 5.53 3.15
C ASN A 398 -11.68 4.07 3.58
N LYS A 399 -10.65 3.23 3.56
CA LYS A 399 -10.71 1.83 4.00
C LYS A 399 -9.81 1.66 5.22
N ARG A 400 -10.32 0.93 6.21
CA ARG A 400 -9.73 0.77 7.52
C ARG A 400 -9.50 -0.70 7.81
N PHE A 401 -8.24 -1.12 7.70
CA PHE A 401 -7.80 -2.48 8.01
C PHE A 401 -7.24 -2.60 9.43
N GLY A 402 -7.05 -1.48 10.13
CA GLY A 402 -6.36 -1.44 11.41
C GLY A 402 -7.02 -2.25 12.49
N LEU A 403 -6.22 -2.89 13.34
CA LEU A 403 -6.63 -3.30 14.67
C LEU A 403 -6.72 -2.10 15.64
N VAL A 404 -6.10 -0.98 15.28
CA VAL A 404 -5.98 0.25 16.07
C VAL A 404 -6.18 1.49 15.21
#